data_AF-A0A285NN89-F1
#
_entry.id   AF-A0A285NN89-F1
#
_cell.length_a   1.000
_cell.length_b   1.000
_cell.length_c   1.000
_cell.angle_alpha   90.00
_cell.angle_beta   90.00
_cell.angle_gamma   90.00
#
_symmetry.space_group_name_H-M   'P 1'
#
loop_
_entity.id
_entity.type
_entity.pdbx_description
1 polymer ?
#
loop_
_entity_poly.entity_id
_entity_poly.type
_entity_poly.pdbx_seq_one_letter_code
_entity_poly.pdbx_strand_id
1 'polypeptide(L)'
;MEANVVNVKKENVGTIELKDSIFNTEVKEHTVWEVIKWQLASRRAGTASTKTRAEVRGSRRKILPQKGTGNARHGDRKANIFVGGGVAHGPHPRDYYYALPKKVRKKALKGVLSMKLKDGELTVIEDFSFEEPKTKKAIEVLKNFGLDQSKVLLVLSEKDDNVMKSFRNIPKAKVLLVDGLNTYDILNADHVLVTKSAAEKINERLG
;
A
#
# COMPACT_ATOMS: atom_id res chain seq x y z
N MET A 1 -24.98 -10.01 -9.26
CA MET A 1 -24.31 -11.28 -9.58
C MET A 1 -24.21 -12.10 -8.31
N GLU A 2 -24.41 -13.41 -8.39
CA GLU A 2 -24.35 -14.29 -7.22
C GLU A 2 -22.95 -14.89 -7.06
N ALA A 3 -22.45 -14.95 -5.83
CA ALA A 3 -21.19 -15.60 -5.49
C ALA A 3 -21.40 -16.66 -4.42
N ASN A 4 -20.69 -17.78 -4.51
CA ASN A 4 -20.75 -18.84 -3.51
C ASN A 4 -20.02 -18.41 -2.23
N VAL A 5 -20.63 -18.71 -1.09
CA VAL A 5 -20.04 -18.55 0.24
C VAL A 5 -19.54 -19.90 0.70
N VAL A 6 -18.25 -19.96 1.04
CA VAL A 6 -17.59 -21.18 1.52
C VAL A 6 -17.22 -21.07 2.99
N ASN A 7 -17.28 -22.18 3.73
CA ASN A 7 -16.78 -22.21 5.11
C ASN A 7 -15.25 -22.29 5.15
N VAL A 8 -14.71 -22.29 6.38
CA VAL A 8 -13.27 -22.46 6.67
C VAL A 8 -12.68 -23.78 6.13
N LYS A 9 -13.51 -24.78 5.85
CA LYS A 9 -13.12 -26.08 5.26
C LYS A 9 -13.29 -26.12 3.74
N LYS A 10 -13.65 -25.01 3.09
CA LYS A 10 -13.92 -24.90 1.65
C LYS A 10 -15.17 -25.66 1.17
N GLU A 11 -16.13 -25.89 2.05
CA GLU A 11 -17.44 -26.43 1.69
C GLU A 11 -18.40 -25.28 1.39
N ASN A 12 -19.25 -25.41 0.37
CA ASN A 12 -20.26 -24.41 0.04
C ASN A 12 -21.36 -24.39 1.12
N VAL A 13 -21.61 -23.22 1.72
CA VAL A 13 -22.62 -23.01 2.77
C VAL A 13 -23.81 -22.20 2.26
N GLY A 14 -23.64 -21.47 1.16
CA GLY A 14 -24.74 -20.71 0.54
C GLY A 14 -24.26 -19.80 -0.58
N THR A 15 -25.11 -18.86 -0.97
CA THR A 15 -24.81 -17.82 -1.97
C THR A 15 -25.01 -16.43 -1.37
N ILE A 16 -24.32 -15.43 -1.92
CA ILE A 16 -24.49 -14.01 -1.61
C ILE A 16 -24.69 -13.20 -2.88
N GLU A 17 -25.56 -12.21 -2.82
CA GLU A 17 -25.74 -11.24 -3.90
C GLU A 17 -24.67 -10.14 -3.84
N LEU A 18 -23.87 -10.06 -4.90
CA LEU A 18 -22.88 -9.01 -5.13
C LEU A 18 -23.40 -8.01 -6.17
N LYS A 19 -23.25 -6.70 -5.90
CA LYS A 19 -23.69 -5.67 -6.85
C LYS A 19 -22.81 -5.65 -8.10
N ASP A 20 -23.43 -5.75 -9.28
CA ASP A 20 -22.75 -5.73 -10.57
C ASP A 20 -21.96 -4.43 -10.80
N SER A 21 -22.48 -3.31 -10.28
CA SER A 21 -21.83 -1.99 -10.35
C SER A 21 -20.48 -1.89 -9.60
N ILE A 22 -20.09 -2.94 -8.86
CA ILE A 22 -18.84 -3.02 -8.10
C ILE A 22 -18.01 -4.19 -8.62
N PHE A 23 -18.63 -5.37 -8.74
CA PHE A 23 -17.94 -6.63 -9.04
C PHE A 23 -17.95 -7.01 -10.52
N ASN A 24 -18.71 -6.31 -11.37
CA ASN A 24 -18.73 -6.51 -12.82
C ASN A 24 -18.52 -5.18 -13.57
N THR A 25 -17.44 -4.48 -13.24
CA THR A 25 -17.07 -3.22 -13.90
C THR A 25 -15.90 -3.44 -14.86
N GLU A 26 -15.85 -2.64 -15.93
CA GLU A 26 -14.70 -2.60 -16.84
C GLU A 26 -13.43 -2.12 -16.10
N VAL A 27 -12.36 -2.90 -16.21
CA VAL A 27 -11.07 -2.59 -15.58
C VAL A 27 -10.32 -1.60 -16.47
N LYS A 28 -10.12 -0.37 -15.96
CA LYS A 28 -9.28 0.64 -16.64
C LYS A 28 -7.88 0.62 -16.06
N GLU A 29 -6.96 -0.05 -16.74
CA GLU A 29 -5.57 -0.23 -16.30
C GLU A 29 -4.89 1.08 -15.88
N HIS A 30 -5.00 2.14 -16.68
CA HIS A 30 -4.43 3.44 -16.36
C HIS A 30 -4.95 4.02 -15.03
N THR A 31 -6.22 3.77 -14.70
CA THR A 31 -6.82 4.27 -13.44
C THR A 31 -6.26 3.49 -12.24
N VAL A 32 -6.04 2.18 -12.40
CA VAL A 32 -5.41 1.34 -11.38
C VAL A 32 -3.95 1.74 -11.17
N TRP A 33 -3.19 1.88 -12.26
CA TRP A 33 -1.80 2.33 -12.22
C TRP A 33 -1.64 3.69 -11.54
N GLU A 34 -2.46 4.69 -11.90
CA GLU A 34 -2.36 6.04 -11.33
C GLU A 34 -2.67 6.04 -9.82
N VAL A 35 -3.66 5.26 -9.37
CA VAL A 35 -3.96 5.11 -7.95
C VAL A 35 -2.82 4.44 -7.20
N ILE A 36 -2.20 3.41 -7.77
CA ILE A 36 -1.06 2.72 -7.16
C ILE A 36 0.13 3.67 -7.03
N LYS A 37 0.46 4.39 -8.11
CA LYS A 37 1.52 5.40 -8.12
C LYS A 37 1.28 6.47 -7.05
N TRP A 38 0.04 6.95 -6.93
CA TRP A 38 -0.37 7.90 -5.90
C TRP A 38 -0.19 7.34 -4.48
N GLN A 39 -0.63 6.10 -4.22
CA GLN A 39 -0.46 5.45 -2.93
C GLN A 39 1.03 5.27 -2.59
N LEU A 40 1.86 4.86 -3.55
CA LEU A 40 3.29 4.66 -3.36
C LEU A 40 4.03 5.98 -3.14
N ALA A 41 3.68 7.04 -3.87
CA ALA A 41 4.24 8.38 -3.67
C ALA A 41 3.93 8.89 -2.27
N SER A 42 2.69 8.71 -1.80
CA SER A 42 2.23 9.14 -0.47
C SER A 42 2.89 8.39 0.70
N ARG A 43 3.50 7.21 0.46
CA ARG A 43 4.25 6.46 1.48
C ARG A 43 5.66 6.99 1.72
N ARG A 44 6.16 7.92 0.90
CA ARG A 44 7.54 8.42 0.98
C ARG A 44 7.64 9.53 2.03
N ALA A 45 8.56 9.38 2.99
CA ALA A 45 8.77 10.37 4.04
C ALA A 45 9.55 11.62 3.59
N GLY A 46 10.42 11.50 2.59
CA GLY A 46 11.15 12.64 2.02
C GLY A 46 12.09 13.37 2.97
N THR A 47 12.76 12.65 3.87
CA THR A 47 13.64 13.21 4.92
C THR A 47 15.10 13.43 4.49
N ALA A 48 15.42 13.23 3.22
CA ALA A 48 16.78 13.42 2.71
C ALA A 48 17.14 14.91 2.66
N SER A 49 18.32 15.27 3.18
CA SER A 49 18.81 16.65 3.17
C SER A 49 20.32 16.68 2.98
N THR A 50 20.82 17.76 2.38
CA THR A 50 22.24 18.06 2.22
C THR A 50 22.53 19.49 2.66
N LYS A 51 23.74 19.74 3.16
CA LYS A 51 24.16 21.08 3.55
C LYS A 51 24.57 21.86 2.32
N THR A 52 23.86 22.93 2.06
CA THR A 52 24.25 23.97 1.10
C THR A 52 25.47 24.74 1.61
N ARG A 53 26.11 25.53 0.73
CA ARG A 53 27.22 26.43 1.09
C ARG A 53 26.90 27.33 2.31
N ALA A 54 25.63 27.72 2.47
CA ALA A 54 25.20 28.59 3.56
C ALA A 54 25.22 27.86 4.92
N GLU A 55 24.89 26.57 4.94
CA GLU A 55 24.69 25.74 6.13
C GLU A 55 25.97 25.04 6.61
N VAL A 56 26.97 24.90 5.74
CA VAL A 56 28.28 24.39 6.16
C VAL A 56 28.93 25.35 7.17
N ARG A 57 29.41 24.80 8.28
CA ARG A 57 30.17 25.55 9.30
C ARG A 57 31.59 25.81 8.78
N GLY A 58 31.96 27.08 8.66
CA GLY A 58 33.27 27.49 8.16
C GLY A 58 33.39 29.00 8.00
N SER A 59 34.60 29.47 7.70
CA SER A 59 34.87 30.90 7.52
C SER A 59 34.35 31.41 6.17
N ARG A 60 33.66 32.56 6.19
CA ARG A 60 33.25 33.32 4.99
C ARG A 60 34.30 34.34 4.55
N ARG A 61 35.44 34.43 5.26
CA ARG A 61 36.54 35.33 4.91
C ARG A 61 37.14 34.89 3.58
N LYS A 62 37.43 35.87 2.71
CA LYS A 62 38.15 35.63 1.46
C LYS A 62 39.49 34.95 1.74
N ILE A 63 39.73 33.80 1.10
CA ILE A 63 40.90 32.94 1.38
C ILE A 63 42.22 33.66 1.01
N LEU A 64 42.25 34.32 -0.15
CA LEU A 64 43.41 35.03 -0.70
C LEU A 64 42.99 36.41 -1.24
N PRO A 65 43.92 37.39 -1.36
CA PRO A 65 43.67 38.64 -2.06
C PRO A 65 43.17 38.43 -3.50
N GLN A 66 42.48 39.43 -4.06
CA GLN A 66 41.87 39.32 -5.41
C GLN A 66 42.90 39.18 -6.54
N LYS A 67 44.12 39.70 -6.35
CA LYS A 67 45.25 39.67 -7.29
C LYS A 67 46.57 39.56 -6.51
N GLY A 68 47.67 39.26 -7.19
CA GLY A 68 49.03 39.29 -6.62
C GLY A 68 49.55 37.98 -6.03
N THR A 69 48.80 36.88 -6.12
CA THR A 69 49.16 35.58 -5.51
C THR A 69 49.53 34.47 -6.50
N GLY A 70 49.35 34.67 -7.81
CA GLY A 70 49.58 33.63 -8.84
C GLY A 70 48.60 32.45 -8.84
N ASN A 71 47.74 32.33 -7.82
CA ASN A 71 46.75 31.27 -7.65
C ASN A 71 45.39 31.62 -8.29
N ALA A 72 44.54 30.60 -8.48
CA ALA A 72 43.15 30.79 -8.89
C ALA A 72 42.37 31.64 -7.88
N ARG A 73 41.46 32.49 -8.37
CA ARG A 73 40.69 33.41 -7.52
C ARG A 73 39.61 32.66 -6.75
N HIS A 74 39.68 32.71 -5.43
CA HIS A 74 38.67 32.12 -4.56
C HIS A 74 38.04 33.14 -3.60
N GLY A 75 36.79 32.87 -3.24
CA GLY A 75 36.00 33.67 -2.30
C GLY A 75 35.86 32.94 -0.98
N ASP A 76 34.81 32.13 -0.86
CA ASP A 76 34.44 31.40 0.35
C ASP A 76 35.03 29.97 0.31
N ARG A 77 35.61 29.51 1.44
CA ARG A 77 36.15 28.14 1.59
C ARG A 77 35.06 27.07 1.57
N LYS A 78 33.80 27.46 1.77
CA LYS A 78 32.63 26.56 1.77
C LYS A 78 32.05 26.30 0.38
N ALA A 79 32.66 26.84 -0.69
CA ALA A 79 32.21 26.58 -2.05
C ALA A 79 32.25 25.09 -2.40
N ASN A 80 31.31 24.62 -3.21
CA ASN A 80 31.13 23.21 -3.60
C ASN A 80 32.33 22.60 -4.32
N ILE A 81 33.16 23.42 -4.97
CA ILE A 81 34.40 22.99 -5.65
C ILE A 81 35.51 22.57 -4.68
N PHE A 82 35.40 22.95 -3.39
CA PHE A 82 36.39 22.60 -2.37
C PHE A 82 35.99 21.34 -1.61
N VAL A 83 37.00 20.58 -1.16
CA VAL A 83 36.80 19.44 -0.26
C VAL A 83 36.19 19.92 1.06
N GLY A 84 35.09 19.31 1.47
CA GLY A 84 34.30 19.74 2.64
C GLY A 84 33.43 20.98 2.40
N GLY A 85 33.31 21.43 1.15
CA GLY A 85 32.38 22.47 0.72
C GLY A 85 30.91 22.00 0.76
N GLY A 86 29.98 22.95 0.59
CA GLY A 86 28.55 22.64 0.52
C GLY A 86 28.17 21.94 -0.79
N VAL A 87 27.08 21.18 -0.77
CA VAL A 87 26.56 20.47 -1.95
C VAL A 87 25.69 21.44 -2.78
N ALA A 88 25.87 21.44 -4.10
CA ALA A 88 25.02 22.19 -5.03
C ALA A 88 23.91 21.27 -5.58
N HIS A 89 22.66 21.72 -5.55
CA HIS A 89 21.48 20.97 -6.02
C HIS A 89 21.34 19.57 -5.42
N GLY A 90 21.75 19.40 -4.15
CA GLY A 90 21.51 18.16 -3.42
C GLY A 90 20.04 18.00 -3.02
N PRO A 91 19.66 16.82 -2.51
CA PRO A 91 18.30 16.59 -2.03
C PRO A 91 17.98 17.50 -0.85
N HIS A 92 16.72 17.94 -0.80
CA HIS A 92 16.13 18.65 0.32
C HIS A 92 14.82 17.97 0.74
N PRO A 93 14.42 18.14 2.01
CA PRO A 93 13.17 17.58 2.47
C PRO A 93 12.00 18.09 1.63
N ARG A 94 11.16 17.18 1.16
CA ARG A 94 10.00 17.51 0.32
C ARG A 94 8.86 16.54 0.56
N ASP A 95 7.65 17.04 0.33
CA ASP A 95 6.47 16.20 0.23
C ASP A 95 6.37 15.57 -1.17
N TYR A 96 6.02 14.29 -1.22
CA TYR A 96 5.77 13.53 -2.45
C TYR A 96 4.29 13.37 -2.75
N TYR A 97 3.42 13.79 -1.84
CA TYR A 97 1.98 13.72 -2.01
C TYR A 97 1.50 14.62 -3.16
N TYR A 98 0.49 14.12 -3.88
CA TYR A 98 -0.28 14.89 -4.84
C TYR A 98 -1.76 14.49 -4.72
N ALA A 99 -2.68 15.36 -5.11
CA ALA A 99 -4.11 15.08 -4.97
C ALA A 99 -4.64 14.21 -6.14
N LEU A 100 -5.43 13.19 -5.82
CA LEU A 100 -6.13 12.35 -6.80
C LEU A 100 -7.66 12.40 -6.59
N PRO A 101 -8.47 12.65 -7.65
CA PRO A 101 -9.92 12.74 -7.51
C PRO A 101 -10.54 11.49 -6.88
N LYS A 102 -11.50 11.68 -5.97
CA LYS A 102 -12.18 10.57 -5.26
C LYS A 102 -12.85 9.59 -6.23
N LYS A 103 -13.41 10.07 -7.36
CA LYS A 103 -14.04 9.24 -8.40
C LYS A 103 -13.04 8.27 -9.04
N VAL A 104 -11.82 8.70 -9.31
CA VAL A 104 -10.74 7.88 -9.87
C VAL A 104 -10.35 6.77 -8.89
N ARG A 105 -10.19 7.13 -7.60
CA ARG A 105 -9.90 6.16 -6.52
C ARG A 105 -10.98 5.09 -6.39
N LYS A 106 -12.25 5.49 -6.34
CA LYS A 106 -13.39 4.55 -6.28
C LYS A 106 -13.43 3.65 -7.52
N LYS A 107 -13.21 4.21 -8.72
CA LYS A 107 -13.23 3.46 -9.97
C LYS A 107 -12.13 2.40 -10.03
N ALA A 108 -10.91 2.74 -9.60
CA ALA A 108 -9.81 1.78 -9.54
C ALA A 108 -10.12 0.63 -8.57
N LEU A 109 -10.66 0.94 -7.39
CA LEU A 109 -11.02 -0.07 -6.40
C LEU A 109 -12.08 -1.05 -6.92
N LYS A 110 -13.15 -0.54 -7.56
CA LYS A 110 -14.16 -1.37 -8.23
C LYS A 110 -13.55 -2.22 -9.35
N GLY A 111 -12.68 -1.63 -10.17
CA GLY A 111 -11.99 -2.34 -11.25
C GLY A 111 -11.16 -3.52 -10.74
N VAL A 112 -10.35 -3.32 -9.70
CA VAL A 112 -9.52 -4.42 -9.15
C VAL A 112 -10.36 -5.50 -8.48
N LEU A 113 -11.43 -5.14 -7.76
CA LEU A 113 -12.36 -6.13 -7.19
C LEU A 113 -13.04 -6.97 -8.28
N SER A 114 -13.46 -6.33 -9.36
CA SER A 114 -14.06 -7.03 -10.51
C SER A 114 -13.05 -7.93 -11.21
N MET A 115 -11.80 -7.48 -11.38
CA MET A 115 -10.71 -8.28 -11.93
C MET A 115 -10.47 -9.54 -11.10
N LYS A 116 -10.24 -9.38 -9.79
CA LYS A 116 -9.99 -10.51 -8.88
C LYS A 116 -11.15 -11.52 -8.83
N LEU A 117 -12.39 -11.05 -8.95
CA LEU A 117 -13.54 -11.95 -9.01
C LEU A 117 -13.58 -12.73 -10.35
N LYS A 118 -13.33 -12.06 -11.49
CA LYS A 118 -13.30 -12.69 -12.82
C LYS A 118 -12.19 -13.73 -12.95
N ASP A 119 -11.05 -13.47 -12.33
CA ASP A 119 -9.89 -14.37 -12.34
C ASP A 119 -10.03 -15.54 -11.35
N GLY A 120 -11.13 -15.60 -10.58
CA GLY A 120 -11.36 -16.64 -9.57
C GLY A 120 -10.46 -16.50 -8.33
N GLU A 121 -9.85 -15.33 -8.16
CA GLU A 121 -8.90 -15.02 -7.10
C GLU A 121 -9.57 -14.39 -5.85
N LEU A 122 -10.84 -13.98 -5.97
CA LEU A 122 -11.66 -13.49 -4.87
C LEU A 122 -12.65 -14.57 -4.41
N THR A 123 -12.56 -14.93 -3.13
CA THR A 123 -13.43 -15.92 -2.50
C THR A 123 -14.18 -15.31 -1.33
N VAL A 124 -15.50 -15.52 -1.27
CA VAL A 124 -16.32 -15.12 -0.12
C VAL A 124 -16.36 -16.25 0.90
N ILE A 125 -15.92 -15.98 2.12
CA ILE A 125 -15.93 -16.94 3.23
C ILE A 125 -17.03 -16.58 4.22
N GLU A 126 -17.64 -17.58 4.85
CA GLU A 126 -18.45 -17.38 6.03
C GLU A 126 -17.68 -16.63 7.14
N ASP A 127 -18.38 -15.81 7.92
CA ASP A 127 -17.78 -15.15 9.07
C ASP A 127 -17.30 -16.20 10.09
N PHE A 128 -16.06 -16.04 10.55
CA PHE A 128 -15.48 -16.94 11.54
C PHE A 128 -14.71 -16.14 12.59
N SER A 129 -14.60 -16.70 13.78
CA SER A 129 -13.84 -16.15 14.89
C SER A 129 -12.97 -17.23 15.55
N PHE A 130 -11.99 -16.80 16.32
CA PHE A 130 -11.20 -17.70 17.16
C PHE A 130 -11.41 -17.35 18.62
N GLU A 131 -11.60 -18.35 19.48
CA GLU A 131 -11.65 -18.18 20.93
C GLU A 131 -10.31 -17.66 21.49
N GLU A 132 -9.20 -18.13 20.91
CA GLU A 132 -7.84 -17.74 21.29
C GLU A 132 -7.00 -17.45 20.05
N PRO A 133 -6.06 -16.50 20.12
CA PRO A 133 -5.16 -16.20 19.01
C PRO A 133 -4.20 -17.39 18.77
N LYS A 134 -4.44 -18.18 17.71
CA LYS A 134 -3.64 -19.36 17.35
C LYS A 134 -3.27 -19.33 15.87
N THR A 135 -1.99 -19.06 15.60
CA THR A 135 -1.40 -19.06 14.25
C THR A 135 -1.54 -20.41 13.53
N LYS A 136 -1.47 -21.52 14.27
CA LYS A 136 -1.67 -22.87 13.71
C LYS A 136 -3.03 -23.02 13.04
N LYS A 137 -4.12 -22.55 13.69
CA LYS A 137 -5.47 -22.57 13.12
C LYS A 137 -5.54 -21.70 11.87
N ALA A 138 -4.92 -20.50 11.88
CA ALA A 138 -4.86 -19.65 10.70
C ALA A 138 -4.13 -20.30 9.51
N ILE A 139 -3.04 -21.04 9.76
CA ILE A 139 -2.34 -21.80 8.72
C ILE A 139 -3.22 -22.95 8.19
N GLU A 140 -3.96 -23.64 9.06
CA GLU A 140 -4.91 -24.68 8.65
C GLU A 140 -6.00 -24.11 7.73
N VAL A 141 -6.54 -22.92 8.06
CA VAL A 141 -7.48 -22.22 7.16
C VAL A 141 -6.85 -22.01 5.78
N LEU A 142 -5.66 -21.41 5.71
CA LEU A 142 -4.98 -21.15 4.43
C LEU A 142 -4.72 -22.44 3.63
N LYS A 143 -4.34 -23.53 4.32
CA LYS A 143 -4.13 -24.85 3.69
C LYS A 143 -5.41 -25.44 3.13
N ASN A 144 -6.54 -25.32 3.81
CA ASN A 144 -7.83 -25.81 3.31
C ASN A 144 -8.20 -25.15 1.97
N PHE A 145 -7.82 -23.88 1.79
CA PHE A 145 -8.01 -23.17 0.53
C PHE A 145 -6.94 -23.48 -0.53
N GLY A 146 -5.84 -24.13 -0.17
CA GLY A 146 -4.68 -24.36 -1.05
C GLY A 146 -3.82 -23.11 -1.24
N LEU A 147 -3.83 -22.20 -0.26
CA LEU A 147 -3.23 -20.86 -0.35
C LEU A 147 -1.99 -20.68 0.54
N ASP A 148 -1.38 -21.78 0.98
CA ASP A 148 -0.24 -21.77 1.90
C ASP A 148 1.02 -21.13 1.29
N GLN A 149 1.17 -21.20 -0.04
CA GLN A 149 2.28 -20.57 -0.75
C GLN A 149 1.95 -19.23 -1.41
N SER A 150 0.68 -18.84 -1.44
CA SER A 150 0.23 -17.62 -2.13
C SER A 150 0.15 -16.43 -1.18
N LYS A 151 0.20 -15.21 -1.73
CA LYS A 151 -0.10 -14.00 -0.96
C LYS A 151 -1.61 -13.87 -0.78
N VAL A 152 -2.06 -13.83 0.46
CA VAL A 152 -3.49 -13.79 0.80
C VAL A 152 -3.82 -12.49 1.52
N LEU A 153 -4.87 -11.83 1.06
CA LEU A 153 -5.52 -10.73 1.77
C LEU A 153 -6.83 -11.22 2.38
N LEU A 154 -6.92 -11.24 3.71
CA LEU A 154 -8.16 -11.47 4.44
C LEU A 154 -8.83 -10.13 4.76
N VAL A 155 -10.08 -9.96 4.36
CA VAL A 155 -10.86 -8.74 4.59
C VAL A 155 -11.98 -9.04 5.58
N LEU A 156 -11.95 -8.35 6.73
CA LEU A 156 -12.94 -8.46 7.81
C LEU A 156 -13.84 -7.22 7.83
N SER A 157 -15.09 -7.41 8.24
CA SER A 157 -16.06 -6.32 8.43
C SER A 157 -15.78 -5.51 9.70
N GLU A 158 -15.30 -6.18 10.75
CA GLU A 158 -15.05 -5.63 12.08
C GLU A 158 -13.74 -6.15 12.65
N LYS A 159 -13.26 -5.46 13.68
CA LYS A 159 -11.99 -5.79 14.30
C LYS A 159 -12.14 -7.00 15.22
N ASP A 160 -11.65 -8.15 14.76
CA ASP A 160 -11.42 -9.32 15.60
C ASP A 160 -9.92 -9.41 15.94
N ASP A 161 -9.58 -9.11 17.19
CA ASP A 161 -8.20 -9.15 17.68
C ASP A 161 -7.59 -10.56 17.64
N ASN A 162 -8.40 -11.60 17.83
CA ASN A 162 -7.92 -12.99 17.83
C ASN A 162 -7.57 -13.42 16.41
N VAL A 163 -8.43 -13.11 15.43
CA VAL A 163 -8.15 -13.36 14.02
C VAL A 163 -6.94 -12.53 13.57
N MET A 164 -6.93 -11.22 13.83
CA MET A 164 -5.82 -10.36 13.43
C MET A 164 -4.47 -10.83 14.00
N LYS A 165 -4.41 -11.17 15.29
CA LYS A 165 -3.18 -11.69 15.92
C LYS A 165 -2.76 -13.05 15.35
N SER A 166 -3.72 -13.91 15.00
CA SER A 166 -3.44 -15.24 14.44
C SER A 166 -2.82 -15.17 13.04
N PHE A 167 -3.17 -14.18 12.23
CA PHE A 167 -2.62 -14.01 10.88
C PHE A 167 -1.42 -13.06 10.80
N ARG A 168 -1.22 -12.18 11.79
CA ARG A 168 -0.19 -11.11 11.77
C ARG A 168 1.23 -11.60 11.52
N ASN A 169 1.60 -12.77 12.03
CA ASN A 169 2.96 -13.30 11.92
C ASN A 169 3.19 -14.14 10.65
N ILE A 170 2.16 -14.34 9.81
CA ILE A 170 2.27 -15.16 8.59
C ILE A 170 2.79 -14.25 7.45
N PRO A 171 3.99 -14.49 6.88
CA PRO A 171 4.63 -13.54 5.96
C PRO A 171 3.84 -13.22 4.69
N LYS A 172 3.06 -14.19 4.20
CA LYS A 172 2.26 -14.07 2.98
C LYS A 172 0.78 -13.76 3.24
N ALA A 173 0.36 -13.59 4.49
CA ALA A 173 -1.01 -13.23 4.82
C ALA A 173 -1.08 -11.80 5.37
N LYS A 174 -2.08 -11.05 4.92
CA LYS A 174 -2.39 -9.73 5.46
C LYS A 174 -3.86 -9.68 5.81
N VAL A 175 -4.19 -9.14 6.98
CA VAL A 175 -5.58 -8.89 7.39
C VAL A 175 -5.84 -7.40 7.28
N LEU A 176 -6.95 -7.01 6.65
CA LEU A 176 -7.45 -5.64 6.60
C LEU A 176 -8.92 -5.60 7.00
N LEU A 177 -9.32 -4.45 7.53
CA LEU A 177 -10.73 -4.11 7.66
C LEU A 177 -11.27 -3.55 6.34
N VAL A 178 -12.57 -3.67 6.12
CA VAL A 178 -13.26 -3.03 4.98
C VAL A 178 -12.91 -1.54 4.87
N ASP A 179 -12.77 -0.83 5.99
CA ASP A 179 -12.44 0.61 6.00
C ASP A 179 -11.06 0.92 5.40
N GLY A 180 -10.07 0.06 5.69
CA GLY A 180 -8.69 0.15 5.20
C GLY A 180 -8.46 -0.49 3.83
N LEU A 181 -9.50 -1.06 3.22
CA LEU A 181 -9.44 -1.69 1.92
C LEU A 181 -8.99 -0.69 0.84
N ASN A 182 -7.97 -1.08 0.08
CA ASN A 182 -7.35 -0.20 -0.90
C ASN A 182 -6.84 -0.96 -2.13
N THR A 183 -6.66 -0.24 -3.23
CA THR A 183 -6.30 -0.80 -4.54
C THR A 183 -4.96 -1.53 -4.52
N TYR A 184 -3.93 -0.95 -3.87
CA TYR A 184 -2.61 -1.58 -3.76
C TYR A 184 -2.65 -2.95 -3.09
N ASP A 185 -3.32 -3.06 -1.94
CA ASP A 185 -3.32 -4.29 -1.15
C ASP A 185 -4.10 -5.42 -1.83
N ILE A 186 -5.20 -5.10 -2.53
CA ILE A 186 -5.96 -6.08 -3.32
C ILE A 186 -5.12 -6.58 -4.50
N LEU A 187 -4.43 -5.68 -5.21
CA LEU A 187 -3.63 -6.07 -6.37
C LEU A 187 -2.33 -6.82 -5.98
N ASN A 188 -1.73 -6.48 -4.83
CA ASN A 188 -0.51 -7.13 -4.35
C ASN A 188 -0.76 -8.53 -3.75
N ALA A 189 -2.01 -8.85 -3.40
CA ALA A 189 -2.40 -10.20 -3.00
C ALA A 189 -2.70 -11.05 -4.24
N ASP A 190 -2.32 -12.32 -4.20
CA ASP A 190 -2.67 -13.28 -5.24
C ASP A 190 -4.15 -13.65 -5.06
N HIS A 191 -4.55 -14.00 -3.82
CA HIS A 191 -5.93 -14.32 -3.47
C HIS A 191 -6.50 -13.37 -2.41
N VAL A 192 -7.79 -13.06 -2.54
CA VAL A 192 -8.52 -12.19 -1.62
C VAL A 192 -9.66 -12.99 -0.99
N LEU A 193 -9.59 -13.17 0.32
CA LEU A 193 -10.62 -13.80 1.12
C LEU A 193 -11.45 -12.72 1.79
N VAL A 194 -12.73 -12.63 1.46
CA VAL A 194 -13.63 -11.61 2.00
C VAL A 194 -14.67 -12.32 2.85
N THR A 195 -14.84 -11.92 4.12
CA THR A 195 -15.91 -12.54 4.91
C THR A 195 -17.28 -12.07 4.44
N LYS A 196 -18.33 -12.85 4.71
CA LYS A 196 -19.70 -12.55 4.26
C LYS A 196 -20.14 -11.15 4.68
N SER A 197 -20.02 -10.83 5.97
CA SER A 197 -20.30 -9.48 6.48
C SER A 197 -19.43 -8.38 5.85
N ALA A 198 -18.19 -8.71 5.46
CA ALA A 198 -17.31 -7.75 4.78
C ALA A 198 -17.79 -7.47 3.34
N ALA A 199 -18.27 -8.48 2.62
CA ALA A 199 -18.83 -8.33 1.29
C ALA A 199 -20.08 -7.43 1.29
N GLU A 200 -20.95 -7.58 2.30
CA GLU A 200 -22.12 -6.73 2.52
C GLU A 200 -21.72 -5.27 2.77
N LYS A 201 -20.78 -5.01 3.70
CA LYS A 201 -20.27 -3.65 3.94
C LYS A 201 -19.58 -3.05 2.71
N ILE A 202 -18.91 -3.85 1.87
CA ILE A 202 -18.32 -3.38 0.61
C ILE A 202 -19.43 -2.95 -0.36
N ASN A 203 -20.53 -3.72 -0.47
CA ASN A 203 -21.70 -3.40 -1.29
C ASN A 203 -22.37 -2.07 -0.86
N GLU A 204 -22.38 -1.77 0.43
CA GLU A 204 -22.92 -0.51 0.97
C GLU A 204 -21.97 0.67 0.71
N ARG A 205 -20.67 0.49 0.95
CA ARG A 205 -19.68 1.59 0.85
C ARG A 205 -19.39 2.03 -0.59
N LEU A 206 -19.41 1.08 -1.53
CA LEU A 206 -19.10 1.31 -2.94
C LEU A 206 -20.33 1.34 -3.85
N GLY A 207 -21.51 0.97 -3.33
CA GLY A 207 -22.79 1.25 -3.96
C GLY A 207 -23.00 2.76 -4.06
#